data_AF-A0A6B0X2K6-F1
#
_entry.id   AF-A0A6B0X2K6-F1
#
_cell.length_a   1.000
_cell.length_b   1.000
_cell.length_c   1.000
_cell.angle_alpha   90.00
_cell.angle_beta   90.00
_cell.angle_gamma   90.00
#
_symmetry.space_group_name_H-M   'P 1'
#
loop_
_entity.id
_entity.type
_entity.pdbx_description
1 polymer ?
#
loop_
_entity_poly.entity_id
_entity_poly.type
_entity_poly.pdbx_seq_one_letter_code
_entity_poly.pdbx_strand_id
1 'polypeptide(L)'
;MAFIAKECQDNQATLQFTINGHSVLRPPSRQAAPRAKQYWELIVGEWSWSRWYYVDIPPETLQLGDNEIEVAAVEGLAGWQLMVADYRDFYKGMDDPVTLPHASRYSTDGGQTWEAERGEYVLRLALDRFRSNGELVSKVIDAAGESDDAVKSERSLQRITLDWEADIPEGTRLDWALRTGSRPIWDADHWSDWQVYDGQPATIKGRYIQWKVDFSTANGLQSPVLKSVQINADFQQGERFTGRLVSAKNAQILRPSIPMPYEDYRAQLLRDLRRQCELDAVVAGAQTEFAKIARLHRWAYHIPLSDCSHFPWDPLAWVCLERNEDGSMRMNQYAQRRRDHMCLYPNVVLVAACLSMGIPARHLNFHSEGMTGHEIAEVWSNDYGKWMHLDATRDYYWYDPKTLVPLDTQEIHQVLAERLERPERWDRPYLFHQDLEAVVKDLPIAFYDGDYEHSTEEGSLFLFRSFCHFRIVPRFDVFSRPRPLPVSQGTEVWSWNGYLNWADDQVPPLPHFTRHANRRADFYPTLNQTRYVAEAIDELQLRIYLETETPGFTTFQERIDGQSWQECPAQIDWPLHEGLNVLEMRALNNMG
;
A
#
# COMPACT_ATOMS: atom_id res chain seq x y z
N MET A 1 0.81 -26.14 -0.41
CA MET A 1 1.80 -25.57 0.52
C MET A 1 2.84 -24.78 -0.24
N ALA A 2 3.32 -23.67 0.32
CA ALA A 2 4.40 -22.85 -0.20
C ALA A 2 5.61 -22.90 0.75
N PHE A 3 6.82 -22.91 0.22
CA PHE A 3 8.06 -22.88 1.00
C PHE A 3 9.14 -22.06 0.31
N ILE A 4 10.07 -21.49 1.07
CA ILE A 4 11.20 -20.77 0.49
C ILE A 4 12.42 -21.67 0.44
N ALA A 5 13.05 -21.74 -0.73
CA ALA A 5 14.29 -22.47 -0.93
C ALA A 5 15.19 -21.82 -1.98
N LYS A 6 16.40 -22.36 -2.12
CA LYS A 6 17.23 -22.25 -3.32
C LYS A 6 17.35 -23.64 -3.95
N GLU A 7 17.32 -23.68 -5.27
CA GLU A 7 17.43 -24.91 -6.05
C GLU A 7 18.74 -24.89 -6.85
N CYS A 8 19.46 -26.02 -6.88
CA CYS A 8 20.69 -26.17 -7.66
C CYS A 8 20.38 -26.23 -9.17
N GLN A 9 21.28 -25.72 -10.02
CA GLN A 9 21.08 -25.65 -11.48
C GLN A 9 20.75 -27.00 -12.14
N ASP A 10 21.44 -28.05 -11.72
CA ASP A 10 21.29 -29.41 -12.25
C ASP A 10 20.63 -30.36 -11.24
N ASN A 11 19.78 -29.80 -10.36
CA ASN A 11 19.11 -30.52 -9.29
C ASN A 11 18.42 -31.80 -9.77
N GLN A 12 18.81 -32.93 -9.18
CA GLN A 12 18.15 -34.24 -9.31
C GLN A 12 17.46 -34.67 -8.00
N ALA A 13 17.64 -33.92 -6.92
CA ALA A 13 17.11 -34.25 -5.62
C ALA A 13 15.60 -33.97 -5.58
N THR A 14 14.81 -35.03 -5.33
CA THR A 14 13.39 -34.91 -5.04
C THR A 14 13.21 -34.69 -3.55
N LEU A 15 12.41 -33.69 -3.14
CA LEU A 15 11.98 -33.56 -1.76
C LEU A 15 10.76 -34.45 -1.52
N GLN A 16 10.79 -35.20 -0.42
CA GLN A 16 9.63 -35.90 0.12
C GLN A 16 9.13 -35.09 1.31
N PHE A 17 7.88 -34.64 1.22
CA PHE A 17 7.14 -34.04 2.31
C PHE A 17 6.24 -35.12 2.93
N THR A 18 6.43 -35.42 4.20
CA THR A 18 5.54 -36.32 4.95
C THR A 18 4.65 -35.48 5.86
N ILE A 19 3.36 -35.46 5.57
CA ILE A 19 2.36 -34.69 6.33
C ILE A 19 1.48 -35.67 7.11
N ASN A 20 1.61 -35.66 8.43
CA ASN A 20 0.92 -36.61 9.32
C ASN A 20 1.03 -38.07 8.82
N GLY A 21 2.21 -38.49 8.38
CA GLY A 21 2.48 -39.82 7.82
C GLY A 21 2.17 -40.01 6.33
N HIS A 22 1.54 -39.04 5.66
CA HIS A 22 1.24 -39.10 4.22
C HIS A 22 2.34 -38.45 3.40
N SER A 23 2.96 -39.20 2.49
CA SER A 23 4.05 -38.72 1.65
C SER A 23 3.57 -38.05 0.37
N VAL A 24 4.13 -36.88 0.08
CA VAL A 24 3.97 -36.12 -1.17
C VAL A 24 5.36 -35.78 -1.70
N LEU A 25 5.57 -35.96 -3.01
CA LEU A 25 6.85 -35.68 -3.64
C LEU A 25 6.84 -34.31 -4.31
N ARG A 26 7.95 -33.58 -4.15
CA ARG A 26 8.30 -32.42 -4.97
C ARG A 26 9.60 -32.72 -5.73
N PRO A 27 9.49 -33.23 -6.98
CA PRO A 27 10.63 -33.37 -7.88
C PRO A 27 11.31 -32.03 -8.15
N PRO A 28 12.51 -31.97 -8.77
CA PRO A 28 13.11 -30.72 -9.24
C PRO A 28 12.17 -29.89 -10.11
N SER A 29 12.30 -28.56 -10.11
CA SER A 29 11.32 -27.65 -10.74
C SER A 29 11.17 -27.85 -12.24
N ARG A 30 12.24 -28.24 -12.96
CA ARG A 30 12.18 -28.60 -14.38
C ARG A 30 11.18 -29.73 -14.66
N GLN A 31 10.95 -30.62 -13.69
CA GLN A 31 10.04 -31.74 -13.80
C GLN A 31 8.66 -31.39 -13.23
N ALA A 32 8.61 -30.82 -12.03
CA ALA A 32 7.36 -30.55 -11.33
C ALA A 32 6.57 -29.39 -11.95
N ALA A 33 7.25 -28.39 -12.49
CA ALA A 33 6.62 -27.18 -13.03
C ALA A 33 7.38 -26.70 -14.29
N PRO A 34 7.39 -27.47 -15.41
CA PRO A 34 8.23 -27.20 -16.59
C PRO A 34 7.96 -25.89 -17.32
N ARG A 35 6.89 -25.17 -16.97
CA ARG A 35 6.57 -23.84 -17.49
C ARG A 35 7.08 -22.70 -16.60
N ALA A 36 7.46 -22.99 -15.37
CA ALA A 36 8.01 -22.04 -14.41
C ALA A 36 9.52 -21.83 -14.61
N LYS A 37 9.87 -21.33 -15.79
CA LYS A 37 11.24 -21.18 -16.29
C LYS A 37 12.15 -20.33 -15.39
N GLN A 38 11.59 -19.42 -14.62
CA GLN A 38 12.32 -18.61 -13.64
C GLN A 38 13.13 -19.42 -12.62
N TYR A 39 12.73 -20.67 -12.35
CA TYR A 39 13.44 -21.52 -11.40
C TYR A 39 14.75 -22.07 -11.95
N TRP A 40 14.96 -22.13 -13.28
CA TRP A 40 16.19 -22.71 -13.85
C TRP A 40 16.83 -21.91 -14.99
N GLU A 41 16.13 -20.96 -15.62
CA GLU A 41 16.70 -20.06 -16.63
C GLU A 41 17.35 -18.81 -16.00
N LEU A 42 17.02 -18.48 -14.75
CA LEU A 42 17.57 -17.32 -14.02
C LEU A 42 18.61 -17.70 -12.96
N ILE A 43 19.14 -18.92 -13.00
CA ILE A 43 20.19 -19.33 -12.08
C ILE A 43 21.50 -18.69 -12.51
N VAL A 44 22.13 -17.97 -11.58
CA VAL A 44 23.47 -17.40 -11.75
C VAL A 44 24.41 -18.10 -10.78
N GLY A 45 25.39 -18.84 -11.31
CA GLY A 45 26.23 -19.74 -10.51
C GLY A 45 25.54 -21.08 -10.27
N GLU A 46 25.86 -21.74 -9.15
CA GLU A 46 25.36 -23.11 -8.88
C GLU A 46 23.93 -23.15 -8.33
N TRP A 47 23.50 -22.08 -7.64
CA TRP A 47 22.24 -22.03 -6.91
C TRP A 47 21.35 -20.92 -7.43
N SER A 48 20.04 -21.18 -7.53
CA SER A 48 19.05 -20.15 -7.76
C SER A 48 19.12 -19.07 -6.67
N TRP A 49 18.66 -17.85 -6.99
CA TRP A 49 18.19 -16.93 -5.96
C TRP A 49 17.04 -17.58 -5.17
N SER A 50 16.82 -17.17 -3.91
CA SER A 50 15.72 -17.75 -3.15
C SER A 50 14.38 -17.43 -3.80
N ARG A 51 13.45 -18.37 -3.76
CA ARG A 51 12.10 -18.23 -4.34
C ARG A 51 11.07 -18.97 -3.50
N TRP A 52 9.81 -18.59 -3.65
CA TRP A 52 8.69 -19.42 -3.22
C TRP A 52 8.52 -20.59 -4.18
N TYR A 53 8.51 -21.80 -3.64
CA TYR A 53 8.18 -23.04 -4.32
C TYR A 53 6.87 -23.59 -3.75
N TYR A 54 6.19 -24.39 -4.56
CA TYR A 54 4.89 -24.92 -4.21
C TYR A 54 4.85 -26.45 -4.37
N VAL A 55 4.07 -27.06 -3.50
CA VAL A 55 3.73 -28.49 -3.52
C VAL A 55 2.26 -28.63 -3.12
N ASP A 56 1.49 -29.36 -3.91
CA ASP A 56 0.09 -29.63 -3.64
C ASP A 56 -0.03 -30.71 -2.57
N ILE A 57 -0.80 -30.42 -1.53
CA ILE A 57 -1.03 -31.35 -0.42
C ILE A 57 -2.50 -31.76 -0.45
N PRO A 58 -2.83 -33.07 -0.49
CA PRO A 58 -4.21 -33.51 -0.42
C PRO A 58 -4.85 -33.06 0.91
N PRO A 59 -6.00 -32.36 0.89
CA PRO A 59 -6.60 -31.79 2.10
C PRO A 59 -6.89 -32.81 3.20
N GLU A 60 -7.17 -34.07 2.83
CA GLU A 60 -7.44 -35.19 3.74
C GLU A 60 -6.23 -35.61 4.60
N THR A 61 -5.02 -35.18 4.23
CA THR A 61 -3.80 -35.42 5.02
C THR A 61 -3.68 -34.45 6.20
N LEU A 62 -4.43 -33.35 6.19
CA LEU A 62 -4.43 -32.35 7.24
C LEU A 62 -5.45 -32.67 8.31
N GLN A 63 -5.10 -32.40 9.56
CA GLN A 63 -5.99 -32.53 10.71
C GLN A 63 -6.21 -31.17 11.39
N LEU A 64 -7.27 -31.09 12.21
CA LEU A 64 -7.51 -29.91 13.04
C LEU A 64 -6.44 -29.81 14.13
N GLY A 65 -5.88 -28.61 14.32
CA GLY A 65 -4.82 -28.36 15.28
C GLY A 65 -3.43 -28.55 14.67
N ASP A 66 -2.51 -29.12 15.44
CA ASP A 66 -1.13 -29.28 15.04
C ASP A 66 -1.00 -30.34 13.93
N ASN A 67 -0.21 -30.00 12.91
CA ASN A 67 0.12 -30.88 11.80
C ASN A 67 1.65 -31.05 11.77
N GLU A 68 2.11 -32.29 11.66
CA GLU A 68 3.52 -32.59 11.49
C GLU A 68 3.87 -32.57 10.01
N ILE A 69 4.95 -31.87 9.66
CA ILE A 69 5.48 -31.80 8.30
C ILE A 69 6.96 -32.12 8.37
N GLU A 70 7.34 -33.30 7.91
CA GLU A 70 8.73 -33.69 7.74
C GLU A 70 9.16 -33.47 6.30
N VAL A 71 10.38 -32.98 6.09
CA VAL A 71 10.96 -32.79 4.75
C VAL A 71 12.28 -33.52 4.68
N ALA A 72 12.41 -34.43 3.71
CA ALA A 72 13.64 -35.17 3.45
C ALA A 72 13.99 -35.15 1.96
N ALA A 73 15.26 -35.21 1.63
CA ALA A 73 15.69 -35.49 0.27
C ALA A 73 15.63 -37.01 0.02
N VAL A 74 14.92 -37.42 -1.03
CA VAL A 74 14.88 -38.82 -1.47
C VAL A 74 16.32 -39.29 -1.76
N GLU A 75 16.67 -40.46 -1.23
CA GLU A 75 18.01 -41.07 -1.34
C GLU A 75 19.15 -40.20 -0.77
N GLY A 76 18.84 -39.16 0.02
CA GLY A 76 19.84 -38.26 0.60
C GLY A 76 20.55 -37.36 -0.42
N LEU A 77 19.98 -37.18 -1.62
CA LEU A 77 20.57 -36.35 -2.66
C LEU A 77 20.59 -34.87 -2.26
N ALA A 78 21.70 -34.19 -2.54
CA ALA A 78 21.82 -32.75 -2.35
C ALA A 78 21.28 -31.99 -3.57
N GLY A 79 20.57 -30.89 -3.33
CA GLY A 79 20.03 -30.07 -4.41
C GLY A 79 19.08 -28.93 -4.00
N TRP A 80 18.71 -28.89 -2.71
CA TRP A 80 17.85 -27.87 -2.13
C TRP A 80 18.51 -27.23 -0.90
N GLN A 81 18.30 -25.92 -0.73
CA GLN A 81 18.58 -25.21 0.51
C GLN A 81 17.28 -24.59 1.01
N LEU A 82 16.68 -25.14 2.06
CA LEU A 82 15.48 -24.58 2.68
C LEU A 82 15.87 -23.37 3.53
N MET A 83 15.05 -22.32 3.50
CA MET A 83 15.30 -21.12 4.30
C MET A 83 14.77 -21.26 5.71
N VAL A 84 15.55 -20.75 6.66
CA VAL A 84 15.22 -20.67 8.09
C VAL A 84 15.12 -19.20 8.50
N ALA A 85 13.97 -18.81 9.06
CA ALA A 85 13.77 -17.55 9.74
C ALA A 85 14.42 -17.62 11.13
N ASP A 86 15.65 -17.12 11.23
CA ASP A 86 16.49 -17.18 12.43
C ASP A 86 15.87 -16.41 13.61
N TYR A 87 15.85 -17.02 14.81
CA TYR A 87 15.29 -16.37 15.99
C TYR A 87 16.02 -15.10 16.40
N ARG A 88 17.30 -14.95 16.03
CA ARG A 88 18.08 -13.73 16.28
C ARG A 88 17.48 -12.51 15.59
N ASP A 89 16.75 -12.70 14.49
CA ASP A 89 16.18 -11.64 13.66
C ASP A 89 14.66 -11.57 13.69
N PHE A 90 13.99 -12.53 14.35
CA PHE A 90 12.54 -12.68 14.37
C PHE A 90 11.82 -11.43 14.88
N TYR A 91 12.41 -10.73 15.85
CA TYR A 91 11.86 -9.49 16.43
C TYR A 91 11.69 -8.36 15.42
N LYS A 92 12.48 -8.33 14.32
CA LYS A 92 12.44 -7.26 13.31
C LYS A 92 11.08 -7.21 12.60
N GLY A 93 10.46 -8.37 12.38
CA GLY A 93 9.25 -8.51 11.58
C GLY A 93 7.93 -8.47 12.37
N MET A 94 7.98 -8.22 13.69
CA MET A 94 6.80 -8.33 14.57
C MET A 94 6.74 -7.21 15.62
N ASP A 95 5.52 -6.89 16.04
CA ASP A 95 5.25 -6.05 17.20
C ASP A 95 5.56 -6.79 18.52
N ASP A 96 5.64 -6.04 19.62
CA ASP A 96 5.75 -6.63 20.95
C ASP A 96 4.41 -7.19 21.47
N PRO A 97 4.46 -8.24 22.33
CA PRO A 97 5.65 -9.01 22.70
C PRO A 97 6.10 -9.97 21.59
N VAL A 98 7.41 -10.11 21.41
CA VAL A 98 7.98 -11.10 20.49
C VAL A 98 7.74 -12.50 21.04
N THR A 99 6.92 -13.28 20.33
CA THR A 99 6.64 -14.69 20.67
C THR A 99 7.34 -15.59 19.65
N LEU A 100 8.27 -16.43 20.13
CA LEU A 100 8.97 -17.38 19.29
C LEU A 100 8.23 -18.74 19.26
N PRO A 101 7.97 -19.31 18.08
CA PRO A 101 7.21 -20.56 17.95
C PRO A 101 7.92 -21.84 18.45
N HIS A 102 9.25 -21.96 18.32
CA HIS A 102 10.02 -23.15 18.74
C HIS A 102 9.52 -24.48 18.16
N ALA A 103 9.02 -24.46 16.92
CA ALA A 103 8.37 -25.60 16.27
C ALA A 103 9.31 -26.41 15.38
N SER A 104 10.32 -25.77 14.77
CA SER A 104 11.22 -26.45 13.82
C SER A 104 12.35 -27.23 14.48
N ARG A 105 12.65 -28.39 13.87
CA ARG A 105 13.74 -29.29 14.25
C ARG A 105 14.43 -29.83 13.00
N TYR A 106 15.66 -30.29 13.12
CA TYR A 106 16.38 -30.97 12.05
C TYR A 106 16.98 -32.29 12.54
N SER A 107 17.26 -33.19 11.59
CA SER A 107 17.92 -34.47 11.82
C SER A 107 19.06 -34.67 10.83
N THR A 108 20.14 -35.30 11.27
CA THR A 108 21.30 -35.65 10.43
C THR A 108 21.57 -37.16 10.35
N ASP A 109 20.77 -37.97 11.06
CA ASP A 109 20.91 -39.44 11.16
C ASP A 109 19.74 -40.19 10.52
N GLY A 110 19.03 -39.54 9.60
CA GLY A 110 17.89 -40.10 8.89
C GLY A 110 16.60 -40.13 9.71
N GLY A 111 16.41 -39.18 10.62
CA GLY A 111 15.21 -39.03 11.43
C GLY A 111 15.22 -39.85 12.72
N GLN A 112 16.35 -40.45 13.11
CA GLN A 112 16.45 -41.21 14.36
C GLN A 112 16.51 -40.28 15.57
N THR A 113 17.22 -39.16 15.45
CA THR A 113 17.26 -38.09 16.44
C THR A 113 16.99 -36.72 15.82
N TRP A 114 16.40 -35.83 16.62
CA TRP A 114 15.97 -34.50 16.21
C TRP A 114 16.48 -33.44 17.18
N GLU A 115 17.17 -32.44 16.63
CA GLU A 115 17.68 -31.29 17.37
C GLU A 115 16.82 -30.06 17.06
N ALA A 116 16.75 -29.12 18.01
CA ALA A 116 16.06 -27.86 17.79
C ALA A 116 16.79 -27.04 16.70
N GLU A 117 16.03 -26.49 15.76
CA GLU A 117 16.57 -25.60 14.75
C GLU A 117 16.82 -24.20 15.32
N ARG A 118 17.72 -23.43 14.70
CA ARG A 118 18.04 -22.04 15.11
C ARG A 118 16.91 -21.03 14.88
N GLY A 119 15.80 -21.46 14.30
CA GLY A 119 14.70 -20.64 13.83
C GLY A 119 13.59 -21.50 13.25
N GLU A 120 12.74 -20.93 12.41
CA GLU A 120 11.67 -21.67 11.73
C GLU A 120 11.93 -21.87 10.25
N TYR A 121 11.68 -23.09 9.74
CA TYR A 121 11.60 -23.28 8.29
C TYR A 121 10.46 -22.43 7.71
N VAL A 122 10.74 -21.67 6.64
CA VAL A 122 9.76 -20.76 6.06
C VAL A 122 8.78 -21.52 5.15
N LEU A 123 7.78 -22.14 5.78
CA LEU A 123 6.68 -22.88 5.14
C LEU A 123 5.33 -22.20 5.41
N ARG A 124 4.41 -22.28 4.45
CA ARG A 124 3.03 -21.77 4.56
C ARG A 124 2.03 -22.74 3.97
N LEU A 125 1.00 -23.05 4.73
CA LEU A 125 -0.18 -23.72 4.21
C LEU A 125 -1.11 -22.68 3.59
N ALA A 126 -1.11 -22.60 2.27
CA ALA A 126 -2.10 -21.86 1.51
C ALA A 126 -3.34 -22.74 1.35
N LEU A 127 -4.42 -22.39 2.06
CA LEU A 127 -5.71 -23.06 1.97
C LEU A 127 -6.66 -22.18 1.17
N ASP A 128 -7.29 -22.75 0.15
CA ASP A 128 -8.33 -22.07 -0.63
C ASP A 128 -9.63 -21.99 0.19
N ARG A 129 -9.65 -21.06 1.15
CA ARG A 129 -10.73 -20.87 2.12
C ARG A 129 -10.96 -19.40 2.44
N PHE A 130 -12.23 -19.05 2.63
CA PHE A 130 -12.63 -17.78 3.21
C PHE A 130 -12.33 -17.72 4.70
N ARG A 131 -12.04 -16.51 5.20
CA ARG A 131 -11.99 -16.23 6.64
C ARG A 131 -13.39 -16.43 7.23
N SER A 132 -13.45 -16.84 8.50
CA SER A 132 -14.72 -17.08 9.18
C SER A 132 -15.57 -15.83 9.36
N ASN A 133 -14.94 -14.64 9.38
CA ASN A 133 -15.61 -13.36 9.51
C ASN A 133 -14.92 -12.28 8.66
N GLY A 134 -15.69 -11.26 8.26
CA GLY A 134 -15.24 -10.04 7.61
C GLY A 134 -16.20 -8.89 7.90
N GLU A 135 -15.76 -7.66 7.68
CA GLU A 135 -16.58 -6.46 7.91
C GLU A 135 -16.50 -5.53 6.70
N LEU A 136 -17.63 -4.91 6.36
CA LEU A 136 -17.69 -3.80 5.41
C LEU A 136 -18.44 -2.62 6.03
N VAL A 137 -17.82 -1.45 6.03
CA VAL A 137 -18.40 -0.19 6.50
C VAL A 137 -18.51 0.78 5.33
N SER A 138 -19.70 1.36 5.15
CA SER A 138 -19.91 2.41 4.16
C SER A 138 -19.24 3.74 4.52
N LYS A 139 -18.96 4.57 3.51
CA LYS A 139 -18.70 6.00 3.72
C LYS A 139 -19.92 6.67 4.37
N VAL A 140 -19.73 7.86 4.94
CA VAL A 140 -20.87 8.72 5.31
C VAL A 140 -21.66 9.06 4.05
N ILE A 141 -22.97 8.80 4.08
CA ILE A 141 -23.89 9.06 2.98
C ILE A 141 -24.89 10.12 3.41
N ASP A 142 -25.16 11.08 2.53
CA ASP A 142 -26.27 12.01 2.70
C ASP A 142 -27.56 11.34 2.25
N ALA A 143 -28.37 10.87 3.21
CA ALA A 143 -29.62 10.20 2.94
C ALA A 143 -30.70 11.15 2.39
N ALA A 144 -30.48 12.47 2.40
CA ALA A 144 -31.39 13.41 1.76
C ALA A 144 -31.20 13.50 0.23
N GLY A 145 -30.22 12.79 -0.34
CA GLY A 145 -30.04 12.68 -1.81
C GLY A 145 -29.28 13.82 -2.46
N GLU A 146 -28.57 14.65 -1.69
CA GLU A 146 -27.81 15.81 -2.16
C GLU A 146 -26.29 15.59 -2.00
N SER A 147 -25.81 14.36 -2.16
CA SER A 147 -24.39 14.03 -1.98
C SER A 147 -23.47 14.74 -2.96
N ASP A 148 -23.96 14.99 -4.19
CA ASP A 148 -23.21 15.61 -5.28
C ASP A 148 -23.49 17.12 -5.43
N ASP A 149 -24.42 17.66 -4.63
CA ASP A 149 -24.74 19.08 -4.64
C ASP A 149 -23.69 19.87 -3.85
N ALA A 150 -23.21 20.97 -4.42
CA ALA A 150 -22.17 21.79 -3.78
C ALA A 150 -22.68 22.55 -2.54
N VAL A 151 -23.99 22.84 -2.50
CA VAL A 151 -24.70 23.43 -1.36
C VAL A 151 -25.98 22.63 -1.15
N LYS A 152 -26.11 22.05 0.04
CA LYS A 152 -27.24 21.20 0.41
C LYS A 152 -28.36 22.04 0.99
N SER A 153 -29.59 21.73 0.62
CA SER A 153 -30.76 22.40 1.18
C SER A 153 -31.08 21.88 2.59
N GLU A 154 -31.83 22.67 3.35
CA GLU A 154 -32.38 22.20 4.61
C GLU A 154 -33.40 21.08 4.33
N ARG A 155 -33.10 19.86 4.80
CA ARG A 155 -33.98 18.69 4.66
C ARG A 155 -34.05 17.92 5.97
N SER A 156 -35.27 17.70 6.45
CA SER A 156 -35.54 16.90 7.64
C SER A 156 -35.98 15.49 7.24
N LEU A 157 -35.15 14.49 7.52
CA LEU A 157 -35.49 13.10 7.23
C LEU A 157 -36.60 12.60 8.17
N GLN A 158 -37.60 11.94 7.59
CA GLN A 158 -38.76 11.38 8.30
C GLN A 158 -38.67 9.86 8.42
N ARG A 159 -38.03 9.21 7.45
CA ARG A 159 -37.88 7.75 7.40
C ARG A 159 -36.59 7.41 6.68
N ILE A 160 -35.88 6.38 7.15
CA ILE A 160 -34.77 5.76 6.43
C ILE A 160 -34.89 4.24 6.51
N THR A 161 -34.77 3.55 5.37
CA THR A 161 -34.69 2.09 5.27
C THR A 161 -33.55 1.66 4.34
N LEU A 162 -33.08 0.43 4.52
CA LEU A 162 -32.10 -0.21 3.64
C LEU A 162 -32.73 -1.40 2.92
N ASP A 163 -32.39 -1.54 1.65
CA ASP A 163 -32.58 -2.76 0.86
C ASP A 163 -31.23 -3.22 0.29
N TRP A 164 -31.06 -4.52 0.06
CA TRP A 164 -29.82 -5.05 -0.52
C TRP A 164 -30.05 -6.28 -1.38
N GLU A 165 -29.12 -6.52 -2.30
CA GLU A 165 -29.01 -7.76 -3.07
C GLU A 165 -27.77 -8.51 -2.61
N ALA A 166 -27.93 -9.78 -2.21
CA ALA A 166 -26.83 -10.62 -1.77
C ALA A 166 -27.07 -12.10 -2.09
N ASP A 167 -25.99 -12.83 -2.35
CA ASP A 167 -25.99 -14.29 -2.36
C ASP A 167 -25.54 -14.76 -0.97
N ILE A 168 -26.37 -15.55 -0.28
CA ILE A 168 -26.12 -16.04 1.07
C ILE A 168 -26.19 -17.58 1.04
N PRO A 169 -25.08 -18.27 0.72
CA PRO A 169 -25.04 -19.74 0.76
C PRO A 169 -25.36 -20.30 2.15
N GLU A 170 -25.77 -21.57 2.20
CA GLU A 170 -26.02 -22.27 3.46
C GLU A 170 -24.79 -22.23 4.39
N GLY A 171 -25.02 -21.92 5.66
CA GLY A 171 -23.95 -21.78 6.66
C GLY A 171 -23.22 -20.43 6.63
N THR A 172 -23.71 -19.46 5.84
CA THR A 172 -23.22 -18.08 5.83
C THR A 172 -24.29 -17.09 6.29
N ARG A 173 -23.90 -15.89 6.73
CA ARG A 173 -24.84 -14.82 7.10
C ARG A 173 -24.25 -13.42 6.90
N LEU A 174 -25.14 -12.43 6.82
CA LEU A 174 -24.87 -11.00 6.84
C LEU A 174 -25.60 -10.36 8.02
N ASP A 175 -24.86 -9.80 8.96
CA ASP A 175 -25.42 -9.10 10.12
C ASP A 175 -25.30 -7.58 9.90
N TRP A 176 -26.43 -6.86 9.89
CA TRP A 176 -26.47 -5.44 9.53
C TRP A 176 -26.53 -4.53 10.75
N ALA A 177 -25.83 -3.40 10.66
CA ALA A 177 -25.95 -2.31 11.61
C ALA A 177 -26.00 -0.95 10.90
N LEU A 178 -26.70 0.00 11.51
CA LEU A 178 -26.85 1.38 11.07
C LEU A 178 -26.46 2.36 12.16
N ARG A 179 -25.97 3.52 11.74
CA ARG A 179 -25.92 4.72 12.57
C ARG A 179 -26.30 5.94 11.76
N THR A 180 -26.95 6.90 12.41
CA THR A 180 -27.35 8.17 11.80
C THR A 180 -26.75 9.35 12.54
N GLY A 181 -26.61 10.49 11.88
CA GLY A 181 -26.02 11.68 12.49
C GLY A 181 -26.44 12.98 11.82
N SER A 182 -26.28 14.08 12.56
CA SER A 182 -26.59 15.43 12.09
C SER A 182 -25.45 16.10 11.35
N ARG A 183 -24.26 15.50 11.33
CA ARG A 183 -23.06 16.04 10.68
C ARG A 183 -22.51 15.12 9.59
N PRO A 184 -21.89 15.68 8.53
CA PRO A 184 -21.30 14.90 7.43
C PRO A 184 -20.03 14.13 7.82
N ILE A 185 -19.49 14.40 9.01
CA ILE A 185 -18.29 13.77 9.55
C ILE A 185 -18.72 13.08 10.85
N TRP A 186 -18.22 11.86 11.07
CA TRP A 186 -18.53 11.12 12.28
C TRP A 186 -17.86 11.74 13.51
N ASP A 187 -18.66 11.98 14.55
CA ASP A 187 -18.22 12.27 15.91
C ASP A 187 -19.26 11.73 16.90
N ALA A 188 -18.82 11.38 18.12
CA ALA A 188 -19.67 10.70 19.09
C ALA A 188 -20.85 11.56 19.58
N ASP A 189 -20.73 12.89 19.56
CA ASP A 189 -21.76 13.79 20.07
C ASP A 189 -22.91 13.95 19.07
N HIS A 190 -22.62 13.94 17.77
CA HIS A 190 -23.57 14.24 16.69
C HIS A 190 -24.09 12.99 15.96
N TRP A 191 -23.49 11.83 16.21
CA TRP A 191 -23.92 10.54 15.65
C TRP A 191 -24.51 9.61 16.71
N SER A 192 -25.34 8.68 16.28
CA SER A 192 -25.74 7.54 17.12
C SER A 192 -24.62 6.51 17.17
N ASP A 193 -24.66 5.65 18.20
CA ASP A 193 -23.94 4.38 18.14
C ASP A 193 -24.50 3.48 17.02
N TRP A 194 -23.75 2.43 16.70
CA TRP A 194 -24.21 1.38 15.81
C TRP A 194 -25.41 0.64 16.43
N GLN A 195 -26.50 0.57 15.68
CA GLN A 195 -27.73 -0.14 16.03
C GLN A 195 -27.95 -1.29 15.05
N VAL A 196 -28.32 -2.46 15.55
CA VAL A 196 -28.69 -3.60 14.70
C VAL A 196 -29.85 -3.21 13.78
N TYR A 197 -29.74 -3.57 12.51
CA TYR A 197 -30.78 -3.34 11.52
C TYR A 197 -31.51 -4.64 11.19
N ASP A 198 -32.81 -4.68 11.47
CA ASP A 198 -33.70 -5.83 11.31
C ASP A 198 -34.80 -5.62 10.24
N GLY A 199 -34.63 -4.59 9.40
CA GLY A 199 -35.61 -4.18 8.39
C GLY A 199 -36.61 -3.11 8.85
N GLN A 200 -36.63 -2.75 10.14
CA GLN A 200 -37.44 -1.62 10.62
C GLN A 200 -36.79 -0.28 10.29
N PRO A 201 -37.57 0.83 10.18
CA PRO A 201 -37.01 2.15 9.96
C PRO A 201 -35.96 2.53 11.00
N ALA A 202 -34.84 3.11 10.55
CA ALA A 202 -33.76 3.52 11.44
C ALA A 202 -34.18 4.68 12.34
N THR A 203 -33.62 4.76 13.54
CA THR A 203 -33.72 5.95 14.38
C THR A 203 -32.95 7.10 13.73
N ILE A 204 -33.61 8.23 13.50
CA ILE A 204 -33.06 9.39 12.80
C ILE A 204 -32.51 10.41 13.80
N LYS A 205 -31.20 10.60 13.82
CA LYS A 205 -30.52 11.69 14.55
C LYS A 205 -30.15 12.87 13.62
N GLY A 206 -30.26 12.69 12.31
CA GLY A 206 -30.00 13.72 11.30
C GLY A 206 -29.99 13.16 9.88
N ARG A 207 -29.46 13.94 8.93
CA ARG A 207 -29.53 13.60 7.49
C ARG A 207 -28.48 12.59 7.02
N TYR A 208 -27.46 12.33 7.82
CA TYR A 208 -26.35 11.46 7.44
C TYR A 208 -26.53 10.06 7.98
N ILE A 209 -26.11 9.07 7.19
CA ILE A 209 -26.18 7.66 7.54
C ILE A 209 -24.86 6.96 7.22
N GLN A 210 -24.54 5.96 8.03
CA GLN A 210 -23.62 4.89 7.68
C GLN A 210 -24.27 3.55 8.00
N TRP A 211 -24.04 2.60 7.11
CA TRP A 211 -24.30 1.19 7.33
C TRP A 211 -23.01 0.40 7.46
N LYS A 212 -23.10 -0.71 8.19
CA LYS A 212 -22.06 -1.71 8.41
C LYS A 212 -22.69 -3.08 8.23
N VAL A 213 -21.94 -4.00 7.64
CA VAL A 213 -22.34 -5.40 7.53
C VAL A 213 -21.18 -6.30 7.95
N ASP A 214 -21.47 -7.19 8.88
CA ASP A 214 -20.55 -8.24 9.31
C ASP A 214 -20.88 -9.52 8.52
N PHE A 215 -19.91 -10.00 7.76
CA PHE A 215 -19.96 -11.26 7.03
C PHE A 215 -19.50 -12.38 7.95
N SER A 216 -20.17 -13.54 7.91
CA SER A 216 -19.58 -14.73 8.52
C SER A 216 -19.94 -16.02 7.80
N THR A 217 -19.09 -17.03 8.00
CA THR A 217 -19.25 -18.37 7.44
C THR A 217 -18.80 -19.44 8.42
N ALA A 218 -19.61 -20.49 8.57
CA ALA A 218 -19.24 -21.72 9.27
C ALA A 218 -18.56 -22.74 8.32
N ASN A 219 -18.63 -22.50 7.01
CA ASN A 219 -18.01 -23.33 5.98
C ASN A 219 -16.98 -22.49 5.21
N GLY A 220 -15.69 -22.71 5.48
CA GLY A 220 -14.61 -21.95 4.83
C GLY A 220 -14.56 -22.06 3.30
N LEU A 221 -15.35 -22.94 2.66
CA LEU A 221 -15.47 -23.03 1.20
C LEU A 221 -16.60 -22.15 0.62
N GLN A 222 -17.33 -21.43 1.48
CA GLN A 222 -18.46 -20.58 1.12
C GLN A 222 -18.30 -19.21 1.79
N SER A 223 -18.69 -18.15 1.09
CA SER A 223 -18.78 -16.79 1.62
C SER A 223 -20.08 -16.16 1.13
N PRO A 224 -20.74 -15.31 1.93
CA PRO A 224 -21.77 -14.45 1.39
C PRO A 224 -21.15 -13.45 0.40
N VAL A 225 -21.93 -13.02 -0.59
CA VAL A 225 -21.54 -12.00 -1.57
C VAL A 225 -22.58 -10.90 -1.55
N LEU A 226 -22.19 -9.69 -1.14
CA LEU A 226 -23.03 -8.50 -1.21
C LEU A 226 -22.86 -7.82 -2.57
N LYS A 227 -23.94 -7.68 -3.33
CA LYS A 227 -23.93 -7.12 -4.70
C LYS A 227 -24.28 -5.64 -4.72
N SER A 228 -25.30 -5.23 -3.96
CA SER A 228 -25.74 -3.84 -3.89
C SER A 228 -26.43 -3.51 -2.57
N VAL A 229 -26.39 -2.23 -2.20
CA VAL A 229 -27.14 -1.65 -1.07
C VAL A 229 -27.86 -0.40 -1.55
N GLN A 230 -29.15 -0.31 -1.29
CA GLN A 230 -29.99 0.83 -1.59
C GLN A 230 -30.47 1.46 -0.28
N ILE A 231 -30.36 2.79 -0.20
CA ILE A 231 -30.90 3.59 0.90
C ILE A 231 -32.15 4.29 0.39
N ASN A 232 -33.27 4.09 1.07
CA ASN A 232 -34.50 4.79 0.79
C ASN A 232 -34.80 5.73 1.95
N ALA A 233 -35.13 6.99 1.62
CA ALA A 233 -35.43 7.98 2.64
C ALA A 233 -36.59 8.89 2.22
N ASP A 234 -37.48 9.17 3.18
CA ASP A 234 -38.51 10.19 3.05
C ASP A 234 -38.01 11.45 3.76
N PHE A 235 -38.21 12.62 3.14
CA PHE A 235 -37.77 13.89 3.71
C PHE A 235 -38.81 14.98 3.52
N GLN A 236 -38.80 15.93 4.45
CA GLN A 236 -39.47 17.22 4.31
C GLN A 236 -38.43 18.26 3.92
N GLN A 237 -38.75 19.04 2.89
CA GLN A 237 -37.91 20.16 2.45
C GLN A 237 -38.18 21.39 3.31
N GLY A 238 -37.11 22.02 3.79
CA GLY A 238 -37.11 23.30 4.48
C GLY A 238 -36.99 24.47 3.50
N GLU A 239 -36.47 25.60 3.98
CA GLU A 239 -36.29 26.78 3.14
C GLU A 239 -35.22 26.55 2.06
N ARG A 240 -35.44 27.15 0.89
CA ARG A 240 -34.54 26.99 -0.25
C ARG A 240 -33.51 28.11 -0.23
N PHE A 241 -32.24 27.73 -0.25
CA PHE A 241 -31.14 28.64 -0.51
C PHE A 241 -31.33 29.37 -1.85
N THR A 242 -31.31 30.71 -1.83
CA THR A 242 -31.58 31.56 -2.99
C THR A 242 -30.30 31.99 -3.73
N GLY A 243 -29.13 31.76 -3.14
CA GLY A 243 -27.84 32.10 -3.74
C GLY A 243 -27.54 31.30 -5.00
N ARG A 244 -26.85 31.93 -5.95
CA ARG A 244 -26.36 31.30 -7.17
C ARG A 244 -24.90 30.87 -6.99
N LEU A 245 -24.63 29.57 -7.09
CA LEU A 245 -23.26 29.06 -7.13
C LEU A 245 -22.57 29.50 -8.43
N VAL A 246 -21.44 30.21 -8.30
CA VAL A 246 -20.60 30.63 -9.43
C VAL A 246 -19.58 29.56 -9.78
N SER A 247 -18.87 29.04 -8.78
CA SER A 247 -17.87 27.98 -8.92
C SER A 247 -17.62 27.29 -7.59
N ALA A 248 -17.26 26.00 -7.62
CA ALA A 248 -16.84 25.23 -6.47
C ALA A 248 -15.68 24.30 -6.84
N LYS A 249 -14.70 24.20 -5.95
CA LYS A 249 -13.64 23.17 -6.01
C LYS A 249 -13.63 22.46 -4.67
N ASN A 250 -14.01 21.19 -4.67
CA ASN A 250 -14.11 20.37 -3.47
C ASN A 250 -13.36 19.06 -3.69
N ALA A 251 -12.47 18.70 -2.77
CA ALA A 251 -11.67 17.49 -2.92
C ALA A 251 -12.48 16.24 -2.57
N GLN A 252 -12.21 15.13 -3.27
CA GLN A 252 -12.65 13.81 -2.84
C GLN A 252 -11.58 13.20 -1.93
N ILE A 253 -11.92 12.90 -0.67
CA ILE A 253 -11.00 12.25 0.25
C ILE A 253 -11.19 10.73 0.17
N LEU A 254 -10.19 10.06 -0.41
CA LEU A 254 -10.05 8.61 -0.36
C LEU A 254 -9.37 8.24 0.96
N ARG A 255 -10.03 7.41 1.78
CA ARG A 255 -9.51 6.93 3.07
C ARG A 255 -9.21 5.43 3.01
N PRO A 256 -8.10 4.95 3.60
CA PRO A 256 -7.80 3.52 3.63
C PRO A 256 -8.80 2.77 4.52
N SER A 257 -9.04 1.50 4.22
CA SER A 257 -9.95 0.64 5.01
C SER A 257 -9.32 0.19 6.32
N ILE A 258 -7.99 0.27 6.43
CA ILE A 258 -7.22 -0.02 7.63
C ILE A 258 -6.52 1.27 8.11
N PRO A 259 -6.37 1.48 9.43
CA PRO A 259 -5.59 2.59 9.94
C PRO A 259 -4.15 2.54 9.41
N MET A 260 -3.68 3.65 8.86
CA MET A 260 -2.31 3.80 8.38
C MET A 260 -1.63 4.92 9.16
N PRO A 261 -0.86 4.61 10.22
CA PRO A 261 -0.21 5.63 11.00
C PRO A 261 0.86 6.35 10.17
N TYR A 262 0.91 7.68 10.31
CA TYR A 262 1.86 8.53 9.62
C TYR A 262 3.03 8.93 10.51
N GLU A 263 4.16 9.21 9.87
CA GLU A 263 5.34 9.74 10.53
C GLU A 263 5.05 11.11 11.15
N ASP A 264 5.57 11.38 12.34
CA ASP A 264 5.66 12.77 12.80
C ASP A 264 6.81 13.42 12.05
N TYR A 265 6.52 14.40 11.19
CA TYR A 265 7.55 15.13 10.44
C TYR A 265 8.62 15.78 11.32
N ARG A 266 8.34 15.94 12.61
CA ARG A 266 9.28 16.46 13.60
C ARG A 266 10.12 15.36 14.25
N ALA A 267 10.05 14.10 13.84
CA ALA A 267 10.88 13.03 14.40
C ALA A 267 12.37 13.41 14.42
N GLN A 268 13.09 13.02 15.48
CA GLN A 268 14.49 13.44 15.69
C GLN A 268 15.37 13.07 14.49
N LEU A 269 15.24 11.84 13.98
CA LEU A 269 15.98 11.35 12.81
C LEU A 269 15.76 12.26 11.59
N LEU A 270 14.51 12.64 11.31
CA LEU A 270 14.18 13.50 10.16
C LEU A 270 14.76 14.91 10.31
N ARG A 271 14.67 15.50 11.51
CA ARG A 271 15.26 16.82 11.81
C ARG A 271 16.78 16.81 11.66
N ASP A 272 17.43 15.75 12.13
CA ASP A 272 18.87 15.60 12.03
C ASP A 272 19.31 15.37 10.59
N LEU A 273 18.60 14.53 9.84
CA LEU A 273 18.86 14.33 8.41
C LEU A 273 18.75 15.64 7.63
N ARG A 274 17.65 16.38 7.80
CA ARG A 274 17.44 17.69 7.15
C ARG A 274 18.57 18.68 7.45
N ARG A 275 18.99 18.75 8.71
CA ARG A 275 20.06 19.66 9.15
C ARG A 275 21.42 19.24 8.63
N GLN A 276 21.80 17.96 8.79
CA GLN A 276 23.13 17.47 8.42
C GLN A 276 23.33 17.41 6.92
N CYS A 277 22.29 17.09 6.16
CA CYS A 277 22.30 17.05 4.69
C CYS A 277 21.89 18.38 4.05
N GLU A 278 21.72 19.46 4.84
CA GLU A 278 21.42 20.81 4.33
C GLU A 278 20.24 20.84 3.33
N LEU A 279 19.18 20.06 3.58
CA LEU A 279 18.10 19.83 2.58
C LEU A 279 17.34 21.12 2.23
N ASP A 280 17.30 22.10 3.12
CA ASP A 280 16.77 23.44 2.84
C ASP A 280 17.52 24.13 1.68
N ALA A 281 18.85 23.95 1.61
CA ALA A 281 19.66 24.48 0.52
C ALA A 281 19.44 23.70 -0.78
N VAL A 282 19.26 22.38 -0.69
CA VAL A 282 18.93 21.51 -1.85
C VAL A 282 17.66 21.99 -2.55
N VAL A 283 16.62 22.32 -1.79
CA VAL A 283 15.34 22.75 -2.35
C VAL A 283 15.25 24.26 -2.61
N ALA A 284 16.29 25.04 -2.27
CA ALA A 284 16.25 26.49 -2.35
C ALA A 284 15.92 26.98 -3.77
N GLY A 285 14.97 27.92 -3.87
CA GLY A 285 14.51 28.48 -5.14
C GLY A 285 13.47 27.63 -5.89
N ALA A 286 13.08 26.46 -5.38
CA ALA A 286 11.92 25.74 -5.89
C ALA A 286 10.64 26.57 -5.72
N GLN A 287 9.90 26.77 -6.82
CA GLN A 287 8.68 27.59 -6.85
C GLN A 287 7.41 26.78 -6.52
N THR A 288 7.47 25.46 -6.65
CA THR A 288 6.34 24.55 -6.40
C THR A 288 6.79 23.37 -5.53
N GLU A 289 5.85 22.62 -4.96
CA GLU A 289 6.18 21.44 -4.17
C GLU A 289 6.82 20.34 -5.03
N PHE A 290 6.32 20.12 -6.24
CA PHE A 290 6.89 19.21 -7.21
C PHE A 290 8.34 19.56 -7.54
N ALA A 291 8.67 20.86 -7.69
CA ALA A 291 10.05 21.29 -7.88
C ALA A 291 10.95 20.98 -6.66
N LYS A 292 10.41 21.01 -5.43
CA LYS A 292 11.13 20.54 -4.24
C LYS A 292 11.36 19.03 -4.29
N ILE A 293 10.32 18.26 -4.61
CA ILE A 293 10.37 16.80 -4.73
C ILE A 293 11.41 16.38 -5.77
N ALA A 294 11.41 16.98 -6.96
CA ALA A 294 12.36 16.67 -8.03
C ALA A 294 13.82 16.96 -7.62
N ARG A 295 14.06 18.02 -6.84
CA ARG A 295 15.40 18.34 -6.31
C ARG A 295 15.86 17.36 -5.24
N LEU A 296 14.95 16.94 -4.34
CA LEU A 296 15.24 15.92 -3.34
C LEU A 296 15.49 14.55 -4.00
N HIS A 297 14.72 14.20 -5.03
CA HIS A 297 14.90 12.99 -5.82
C HIS A 297 16.29 12.94 -6.46
N ARG A 298 16.70 14.02 -7.14
CA ARG A 298 18.05 14.15 -7.71
C ARG A 298 19.14 14.11 -6.63
N TRP A 299 18.91 14.76 -5.48
CA TRP A 299 19.84 14.70 -4.35
C TRP A 299 20.01 13.27 -3.83
N ALA A 300 18.92 12.52 -3.64
CA ALA A 300 18.97 11.14 -3.14
C ALA A 300 19.63 10.17 -4.13
N TYR A 301 19.57 10.46 -5.43
CA TYR A 301 20.33 9.70 -6.44
C TYR A 301 21.84 9.90 -6.29
N HIS A 302 22.29 11.13 -5.99
CA HIS A 302 23.71 11.49 -5.93
C HIS A 302 24.34 11.42 -4.53
N ILE A 303 23.56 11.34 -3.46
CA ILE A 303 24.12 11.33 -2.10
C ILE A 303 24.99 10.08 -1.90
N PRO A 304 26.26 10.22 -1.47
CA PRO A 304 27.11 9.06 -1.18
C PRO A 304 26.54 8.26 -0.02
N LEU A 305 26.54 6.93 -0.16
CA LEU A 305 26.13 6.00 0.88
C LEU A 305 27.34 5.21 1.37
N SER A 306 27.34 4.86 2.65
CA SER A 306 28.35 4.01 3.29
C SER A 306 27.82 2.58 3.50
N ASP A 307 28.23 1.90 4.55
CA ASP A 307 27.74 0.57 4.88
C ASP A 307 26.26 0.64 5.31
N CYS A 308 25.37 0.25 4.40
CA CYS A 308 23.94 0.22 4.68
C CYS A 308 23.51 -1.11 5.32
N SER A 309 22.65 -1.02 6.33
CA SER A 309 22.02 -2.17 6.98
C SER A 309 20.56 -2.33 6.53
N HIS A 310 20.05 -3.56 6.49
CA HIS A 310 18.63 -3.82 6.18
C HIS A 310 17.68 -3.49 7.34
N PHE A 311 18.21 -3.41 8.56
CA PHE A 311 17.44 -3.12 9.76
C PHE A 311 18.30 -2.48 10.87
N PRO A 312 17.79 -1.47 11.59
CA PRO A 312 16.61 -0.68 11.22
C PRO A 312 16.87 0.11 9.93
N TRP A 313 15.82 0.65 9.33
CA TRP A 313 16.00 1.64 8.27
C TRP A 313 16.47 2.95 8.88
N ASP A 314 17.77 3.24 8.75
CA ASP A 314 18.41 4.42 9.34
C ASP A 314 19.21 5.19 8.27
N PRO A 315 18.52 6.04 7.48
CA PRO A 315 19.16 6.91 6.48
C PRO A 315 20.30 7.76 7.02
N LEU A 316 20.23 8.17 8.30
CA LEU A 316 21.24 9.02 8.89
C LEU A 316 22.56 8.27 9.10
N ALA A 317 22.49 6.97 9.43
CA ALA A 317 23.66 6.11 9.50
C ALA A 317 24.22 5.74 8.12
N TRP A 318 23.41 5.78 7.07
CA TRP A 318 23.82 5.38 5.72
C TRP A 318 24.50 6.50 4.94
N VAL A 319 24.04 7.75 5.07
CA VAL A 319 24.62 8.87 4.32
C VAL A 319 26.08 9.13 4.71
N CYS A 320 26.94 9.25 3.70
CA CYS A 320 28.36 9.56 3.88
C CYS A 320 28.61 11.03 3.53
N LEU A 321 28.70 11.88 4.56
CA LEU A 321 28.84 13.32 4.39
C LEU A 321 30.33 13.71 4.37
N GLU A 322 30.87 13.87 3.17
CA GLU A 322 32.17 14.50 2.94
C GLU A 322 31.99 15.91 2.34
N ARG A 323 32.98 16.79 2.52
CA ARG A 323 32.93 18.17 2.01
C ARG A 323 34.11 18.45 1.09
N ASN A 324 33.84 19.24 0.07
CA ASN A 324 34.87 19.82 -0.79
C ASN A 324 35.58 20.98 -0.07
N GLU A 325 36.67 21.50 -0.66
CA GLU A 325 37.44 22.62 -0.11
C GLU A 325 36.60 23.89 0.08
N ASP A 326 35.57 24.08 -0.75
CA ASP A 326 34.63 25.21 -0.66
C ASP A 326 33.52 25.01 0.38
N GLY A 327 33.52 23.89 1.10
CA GLY A 327 32.55 23.54 2.13
C GLY A 327 31.26 22.91 1.60
N SER A 328 31.07 22.81 0.27
CA SER A 328 29.93 22.10 -0.32
C SER A 328 30.00 20.60 -0.03
N MET A 329 28.83 19.95 0.12
CA MET A 329 28.78 18.49 0.25
C MET A 329 29.29 17.84 -1.03
N ARG A 330 30.19 16.87 -0.88
CA ARG A 330 30.70 16.08 -1.99
C ARG A 330 29.65 15.05 -2.39
N MET A 331 29.11 15.21 -3.60
CA MET A 331 28.13 14.31 -4.19
C MET A 331 28.80 13.27 -5.09
N ASN A 332 28.21 12.08 -5.24
CA ASN A 332 28.69 11.08 -6.18
C ASN A 332 28.53 11.57 -7.63
N GLN A 333 29.52 11.24 -8.45
CA GLN A 333 29.45 11.37 -9.91
C GLN A 333 29.53 9.96 -10.51
N TYR A 334 28.71 9.71 -11.52
CA TYR A 334 28.66 8.39 -12.16
C TYR A 334 28.95 8.50 -13.65
N ALA A 335 29.86 7.66 -14.13
CA ALA A 335 30.18 7.55 -15.56
C ALA A 335 29.12 6.78 -16.38
N GLN A 336 28.13 6.22 -15.69
CA GLN A 336 26.95 5.54 -16.24
C GLN A 336 25.79 5.69 -15.25
N ARG A 337 24.58 5.20 -15.55
CA ARG A 337 23.51 5.14 -14.54
C ARG A 337 23.98 4.40 -13.29
N ARG A 338 23.62 4.95 -12.14
CA ARG A 338 23.99 4.45 -10.81
C ARG A 338 23.68 2.95 -10.68
N ARG A 339 24.65 2.20 -10.13
CA ARG A 339 24.54 0.76 -9.82
C ARG A 339 25.22 0.38 -8.50
N ASP A 340 25.67 1.36 -7.72
CA ASP A 340 26.21 1.12 -6.38
C ASP A 340 25.06 1.02 -5.37
N HIS A 341 25.21 0.09 -4.44
CA HIS A 341 24.21 -0.26 -3.43
C HIS A 341 22.86 -0.78 -3.98
N MET A 342 22.06 -1.36 -3.10
CA MET A 342 20.74 -1.91 -3.42
C MET A 342 19.69 -0.79 -3.54
N CYS A 343 18.70 -0.97 -4.42
CA CYS A 343 17.65 0.02 -4.69
C CYS A 343 16.86 0.50 -3.46
N LEU A 344 16.78 -0.32 -2.41
CA LEU A 344 16.15 0.04 -1.13
C LEU A 344 16.75 1.32 -0.54
N TYR A 345 18.08 1.42 -0.46
CA TYR A 345 18.74 2.44 0.34
C TYR A 345 18.53 3.86 -0.17
N PRO A 346 18.79 4.19 -1.45
CA PRO A 346 18.56 5.55 -1.94
C PRO A 346 17.08 5.94 -1.90
N ASN A 347 16.17 4.98 -2.10
CA ASN A 347 14.74 5.26 -2.04
C ASN A 347 14.25 5.51 -0.61
N VAL A 348 14.74 4.78 0.40
CA VAL A 348 14.42 5.07 1.80
C VAL A 348 15.05 6.39 2.26
N VAL A 349 16.23 6.75 1.75
CA VAL A 349 16.83 8.08 1.95
C VAL A 349 15.96 9.19 1.35
N LEU A 350 15.43 9.00 0.13
CA LEU A 350 14.48 9.93 -0.49
C LEU A 350 13.21 10.08 0.35
N VAL A 351 12.64 8.97 0.84
CA VAL A 351 11.46 9.00 1.71
C VAL A 351 11.72 9.84 2.96
N ALA A 352 12.84 9.62 3.65
CA ALA A 352 13.19 10.40 4.83
C ALA A 352 13.40 11.90 4.50
N ALA A 353 14.03 12.21 3.38
CA ALA A 353 14.23 13.59 2.93
C ALA A 353 12.89 14.30 2.69
N CYS A 354 11.96 13.68 1.97
CA CYS A 354 10.61 14.22 1.75
C CYS A 354 9.84 14.43 3.07
N LEU A 355 9.82 13.43 3.94
CA LEU A 355 9.13 13.53 5.24
C LEU A 355 9.73 14.65 6.10
N SER A 356 11.04 14.86 6.09
CA SER A 356 11.69 15.94 6.85
C SER A 356 11.27 17.36 6.40
N MET A 357 10.66 17.46 5.22
CA MET A 357 10.14 18.69 4.62
C MET A 357 8.61 18.79 4.71
N GLY A 358 7.94 17.89 5.45
CA GLY A 358 6.48 17.87 5.58
C GLY A 358 5.75 17.26 4.38
N ILE A 359 6.46 16.55 3.50
CA ILE A 359 5.90 15.94 2.29
C ILE A 359 5.65 14.46 2.56
N PRO A 360 4.39 13.96 2.52
CA PRO A 360 4.11 12.55 2.72
C PRO A 360 4.86 11.68 1.69
N ALA A 361 5.59 10.68 2.19
CA ALA A 361 6.32 9.73 1.36
C ALA A 361 6.33 8.35 2.01
N ARG A 362 6.52 7.32 1.19
CA ARG A 362 6.68 5.94 1.66
C ARG A 362 7.56 5.12 0.74
N HIS A 363 7.97 3.99 1.27
CA HIS A 363 8.62 2.94 0.54
C HIS A 363 7.61 1.96 -0.08
N LEU A 364 7.86 1.47 -1.30
CA LEU A 364 7.10 0.43 -1.98
C LEU A 364 8.06 -0.55 -2.68
N ASN A 365 7.71 -1.83 -2.71
CA ASN A 365 8.39 -2.81 -3.58
C ASN A 365 7.43 -3.45 -4.58
N PHE A 366 7.97 -3.83 -5.73
CA PHE A 366 7.23 -4.49 -6.80
C PHE A 366 8.08 -5.54 -7.53
N HIS A 367 7.41 -6.54 -8.10
CA HIS A 367 8.06 -7.61 -8.87
C HIS A 367 7.05 -8.30 -9.81
N SER A 368 7.58 -9.02 -10.79
CA SER A 368 6.85 -10.06 -11.55
C SER A 368 7.36 -11.43 -11.14
N GLU A 369 6.59 -12.50 -11.35
CA GLU A 369 7.04 -13.86 -10.98
C GLU A 369 8.33 -14.27 -11.74
N GLY A 370 8.49 -13.73 -12.96
CA GLY A 370 9.65 -13.98 -13.79
C GLY A 370 10.86 -13.06 -13.60
N MET A 371 10.85 -12.11 -12.66
CA MET A 371 11.97 -11.20 -12.43
C MET A 371 12.23 -11.00 -10.94
N THR A 372 13.47 -10.71 -10.58
CA THR A 372 13.75 -10.11 -9.28
C THR A 372 13.02 -8.77 -9.20
N GLY A 373 12.52 -8.41 -8.02
CA GLY A 373 11.79 -7.16 -7.88
C GLY A 373 12.69 -5.94 -7.66
N HIS A 374 12.04 -4.83 -7.39
CA HIS A 374 12.63 -3.51 -7.24
C HIS A 374 11.96 -2.75 -6.10
N GLU A 375 12.69 -1.80 -5.53
CA GLU A 375 12.28 -1.02 -4.36
C GLU A 375 12.33 0.46 -4.76
N ILE A 376 11.25 1.21 -4.50
CA ILE A 376 11.09 2.61 -4.91
C ILE A 376 10.49 3.47 -3.79
N ALA A 377 10.52 4.79 -3.99
CA ALA A 377 9.80 5.74 -3.18
C ALA A 377 8.48 6.15 -3.87
N GLU A 378 7.42 6.29 -3.09
CA GLU A 378 6.22 7.02 -3.51
C GLU A 378 6.05 8.27 -2.68
N VAL A 379 5.73 9.38 -3.34
CA VAL A 379 5.62 10.70 -2.71
C VAL A 379 4.31 11.37 -3.10
N TRP A 380 3.62 11.96 -2.14
CA TRP A 380 2.44 12.78 -2.38
C TRP A 380 2.85 14.18 -2.87
N SER A 381 2.23 14.64 -3.95
CA SER A 381 2.39 16.00 -4.47
C SER A 381 1.08 16.78 -4.34
N ASN A 382 1.09 17.87 -3.57
CA ASN A 382 0.01 18.83 -3.44
C ASN A 382 -0.26 19.59 -4.75
N ASP A 383 0.76 19.79 -5.59
CA ASP A 383 0.61 20.44 -6.89
C ASP A 383 -0.29 19.62 -7.82
N TYR A 384 -0.17 18.29 -7.77
CA TYR A 384 -1.00 17.37 -8.57
C TYR A 384 -2.18 16.76 -7.80
N GLY A 385 -2.20 16.86 -6.47
CA GLY A 385 -3.22 16.21 -5.63
C GLY A 385 -3.20 14.68 -5.71
N LYS A 386 -2.00 14.08 -5.86
CA LYS A 386 -1.84 12.62 -5.98
C LYS A 386 -0.48 12.11 -5.51
N TRP A 387 -0.40 10.80 -5.30
CA TRP A 387 0.85 10.06 -5.15
C TRP A 387 1.59 9.93 -6.49
N MET A 388 2.91 9.81 -6.43
CA MET A 388 3.79 9.66 -7.59
C MET A 388 4.88 8.62 -7.29
N HIS A 389 5.18 7.79 -8.29
CA HIS A 389 6.31 6.88 -8.30
C HIS A 389 7.61 7.66 -8.55
N LEU A 390 8.64 7.41 -7.74
CA LEU A 390 9.99 7.96 -7.93
C LEU A 390 11.03 6.88 -7.66
N ASP A 391 12.00 6.73 -8.56
CA ASP A 391 13.12 5.81 -8.36
C ASP A 391 14.43 6.57 -8.15
N ALA A 392 14.85 6.71 -6.89
CA ALA A 392 16.12 7.33 -6.53
C ALA A 392 17.35 6.47 -6.89
N THR A 393 17.17 5.21 -7.28
CA THR A 393 18.26 4.35 -7.79
C THR A 393 18.67 4.77 -9.20
N ARG A 394 17.73 5.29 -9.98
CA ARG A 394 17.94 5.58 -11.40
C ARG A 394 17.59 7.01 -11.80
N ASP A 395 17.15 7.85 -10.86
CA ASP A 395 16.70 9.23 -11.06
C ASP A 395 15.69 9.38 -12.20
N TYR A 396 14.58 8.62 -12.12
CA TYR A 396 13.48 8.73 -13.07
C TYR A 396 12.11 8.53 -12.41
N TYR A 397 11.07 8.91 -13.13
CA TYR A 397 9.67 8.62 -12.82
C TYR A 397 8.86 8.44 -14.11
N TRP A 398 7.68 7.83 -14.01
CA TRP A 398 6.75 7.69 -15.13
C TRP A 398 5.72 8.84 -15.14
N TYR A 399 5.29 9.25 -16.32
CA TYR A 399 4.28 10.30 -16.52
C TYR A 399 3.37 10.02 -17.72
N ASP A 400 2.19 10.62 -17.73
CA ASP A 400 1.32 10.65 -18.91
C ASP A 400 1.81 11.74 -19.89
N PRO A 401 2.25 11.38 -21.11
CA PRO A 401 2.77 12.33 -22.09
C PRO A 401 1.75 13.36 -22.59
N LYS A 402 0.44 13.11 -22.40
CA LYS A 402 -0.61 14.06 -22.82
C LYS A 402 -0.84 15.16 -21.80
N THR A 403 -0.74 14.84 -20.51
CA THR A 403 -1.04 15.76 -19.40
C THR A 403 0.21 16.24 -18.68
N LEU A 404 1.35 15.58 -18.89
CA LEU A 404 2.61 15.77 -18.19
C LEU A 404 2.51 15.52 -16.67
N VAL A 405 1.50 14.74 -16.26
CA VAL A 405 1.27 14.40 -14.85
C VAL A 405 2.04 13.12 -14.49
N PRO A 406 2.85 13.12 -13.42
CA PRO A 406 3.50 11.91 -12.92
C PRO A 406 2.50 10.83 -12.50
N LEU A 407 2.89 9.57 -12.66
CA LEU A 407 2.08 8.39 -12.35
C LEU A 407 2.45 7.78 -11.00
N ASP A 408 1.47 7.18 -10.33
CA ASP A 408 1.68 6.27 -9.21
C ASP A 408 1.91 4.83 -9.70
N THR A 409 2.31 3.94 -8.79
CA THR A 409 2.63 2.54 -9.13
C THR A 409 1.44 1.76 -9.68
N GLN A 410 0.20 2.07 -9.25
CA GLN A 410 -0.99 1.37 -9.73
C GLN A 410 -1.35 1.77 -11.16
N GLU A 411 -1.17 3.04 -11.52
CA GLU A 411 -1.37 3.48 -12.90
C GLU A 411 -0.36 2.82 -13.86
N ILE A 412 0.91 2.69 -13.45
CA ILE A 412 1.94 1.99 -14.24
C ILE A 412 1.60 0.49 -14.34
N HIS A 413 1.21 -0.12 -13.21
CA HIS A 413 0.75 -1.50 -13.14
C HIS A 413 -0.42 -1.76 -14.09
N GLN A 414 -1.43 -0.88 -14.12
CA GLN A 414 -2.61 -1.04 -14.98
C GLN A 414 -2.22 -1.08 -16.46
N VAL A 415 -1.26 -0.24 -16.87
CA VAL A 415 -0.74 -0.24 -18.25
C VAL A 415 -0.08 -1.58 -18.59
N LEU A 416 0.66 -2.19 -17.66
CA LEU A 416 1.23 -3.52 -17.84
C LEU A 416 0.14 -4.59 -17.85
N ALA A 417 -0.75 -4.60 -16.87
CA ALA A 417 -1.81 -5.60 -16.69
C ALA A 417 -2.70 -5.71 -17.94
N GLU A 418 -3.13 -4.59 -18.52
CA GLU A 418 -3.91 -4.56 -19.76
C GLU A 418 -3.21 -5.17 -20.98
N ARG A 419 -1.88 -5.32 -20.93
CA ARG A 419 -1.04 -5.87 -22.00
C ARG A 419 -0.67 -7.33 -21.77
N LEU A 420 -0.98 -7.89 -20.61
CA LEU A 420 -0.73 -9.29 -20.31
C LEU A 420 -1.74 -10.16 -21.07
N GLU A 421 -1.26 -11.14 -21.85
CA GLU A 421 -2.15 -12.04 -22.60
C GLU A 421 -2.99 -12.94 -21.67
N ARG A 422 -2.51 -13.16 -20.44
CA ARG A 422 -3.09 -14.06 -19.44
C ARG A 422 -2.75 -13.57 -18.04
N PRO A 423 -3.54 -13.96 -17.03
CA PRO A 423 -3.21 -13.64 -15.65
C PRO A 423 -1.81 -14.13 -15.27
N GLU A 424 -1.04 -13.27 -14.59
CA GLU A 424 0.31 -13.58 -14.13
C GLU A 424 0.26 -14.66 -13.05
N ARG A 425 1.07 -15.71 -13.21
CA ARG A 425 1.12 -16.83 -12.28
C ARG A 425 2.54 -17.33 -12.10
N TRP A 426 2.85 -17.77 -10.88
CA TRP A 426 4.14 -18.36 -10.53
C TRP A 426 4.49 -19.59 -11.40
N ASP A 427 3.52 -20.41 -11.80
CA ASP A 427 3.77 -21.64 -12.55
C ASP A 427 3.94 -21.40 -14.06
N ARG A 428 3.67 -20.18 -14.52
CA ARG A 428 3.85 -19.76 -15.92
C ARG A 428 4.00 -18.22 -16.02
N PRO A 429 5.14 -17.64 -15.57
CA PRO A 429 5.29 -16.19 -15.58
C PRO A 429 5.34 -15.63 -17.00
N TYR A 430 4.61 -14.56 -17.27
CA TYR A 430 4.45 -14.01 -18.62
C TYR A 430 5.80 -13.68 -19.29
N LEU A 431 6.81 -13.31 -18.49
CA LEU A 431 8.15 -12.96 -18.94
C LEU A 431 8.83 -14.03 -19.82
N PHE A 432 8.44 -15.29 -19.69
CA PHE A 432 9.01 -16.40 -20.47
C PHE A 432 8.08 -16.93 -21.57
N HIS A 433 6.85 -16.41 -21.64
CA HIS A 433 5.78 -16.98 -22.46
C HIS A 433 5.11 -15.95 -23.38
N GLN A 434 5.51 -14.69 -23.31
CA GLN A 434 4.99 -13.58 -24.11
C GLN A 434 6.14 -12.82 -24.80
N ASP A 435 5.85 -12.16 -25.92
CA ASP A 435 6.78 -11.27 -26.60
C ASP A 435 6.98 -9.97 -25.79
N LEU A 436 8.18 -9.81 -25.21
CA LEU A 436 8.53 -8.68 -24.35
C LEU A 436 8.69 -7.37 -25.11
N GLU A 437 8.98 -7.42 -26.41
CA GLU A 437 9.04 -6.22 -27.26
C GLU A 437 7.63 -5.73 -27.56
N ALA A 438 6.69 -6.66 -27.79
CA ALA A 438 5.28 -6.30 -27.95
C ALA A 438 4.69 -5.68 -26.67
N VAL A 439 5.11 -6.14 -25.48
CA VAL A 439 4.66 -5.59 -24.17
C VAL A 439 5.03 -4.11 -24.00
N VAL A 440 6.21 -3.70 -24.47
CA VAL A 440 6.72 -2.33 -24.28
C VAL A 440 6.52 -1.43 -25.50
N LYS A 441 5.92 -1.96 -26.56
CA LYS A 441 5.65 -1.20 -27.77
C LYS A 441 4.51 -0.22 -27.57
N ASP A 442 4.67 1.01 -28.10
CA ASP A 442 3.65 2.05 -28.14
C ASP A 442 2.98 2.31 -26.77
N LEU A 443 3.79 2.40 -25.71
CA LEU A 443 3.29 2.67 -24.36
C LEU A 443 2.54 4.01 -24.31
N PRO A 444 1.40 4.07 -23.60
CA PRO A 444 0.62 5.30 -23.41
C PRO A 444 1.22 6.18 -22.30
N ILE A 445 2.36 5.77 -21.75
CA ILE A 445 3.11 6.40 -20.67
C ILE A 445 4.54 6.60 -21.13
N ALA A 446 5.17 7.64 -20.61
CA ALA A 446 6.58 7.95 -20.84
C ALA A 446 7.31 8.01 -19.51
N PHE A 447 8.64 7.94 -19.55
CA PHE A 447 9.48 8.15 -18.38
C PHE A 447 10.22 9.47 -18.54
N TYR A 448 10.30 10.22 -17.45
CA TYR A 448 11.11 11.42 -17.40
C TYR A 448 12.56 11.03 -17.22
N ASP A 449 13.39 11.42 -18.18
CA ASP A 449 14.84 11.24 -18.14
C ASP A 449 15.59 12.58 -18.07
N GLY A 450 14.89 13.70 -18.28
CA GLY A 450 15.47 15.06 -18.28
C GLY A 450 16.66 15.24 -19.22
N ASP A 451 17.54 16.19 -18.90
CA ASP A 451 18.84 16.40 -19.58
C ASP A 451 19.94 15.53 -18.94
N TYR A 452 19.63 14.28 -18.56
CA TYR A 452 20.64 13.41 -17.98
C TYR A 452 21.72 13.02 -18.99
N GLU A 453 22.96 12.95 -18.50
CA GLU A 453 24.11 12.52 -19.28
C GLU A 453 24.01 11.05 -19.75
N HIS A 454 23.27 10.22 -19.01
CA HIS A 454 23.13 8.78 -19.27
C HIS A 454 21.65 8.41 -19.36
N SER A 455 21.15 7.86 -20.47
CA SER A 455 19.71 7.55 -20.54
C SER A 455 19.28 6.42 -19.58
N THR A 456 18.04 6.49 -19.10
CA THR A 456 17.36 5.42 -18.35
C THR A 456 16.52 4.49 -19.24
N GLU A 457 16.37 4.74 -20.54
CA GLU A 457 15.38 4.07 -21.40
C GLU A 457 15.37 2.53 -21.28
N GLU A 458 16.49 1.88 -21.58
CA GLU A 458 16.61 0.42 -21.49
C GLU A 458 16.27 -0.08 -20.07
N GLY A 459 16.75 0.64 -19.06
CA GLY A 459 16.49 0.33 -17.67
C GLY A 459 15.01 0.46 -17.29
N SER A 460 14.37 1.55 -17.69
CA SER A 460 12.97 1.84 -17.36
C SER A 460 12.04 0.86 -18.07
N LEU A 461 12.29 0.55 -19.34
CA LEU A 461 11.53 -0.48 -20.05
C LEU A 461 11.75 -1.88 -19.45
N PHE A 462 12.96 -2.18 -18.98
CA PHE A 462 13.21 -3.41 -18.22
C PHE A 462 12.39 -3.44 -16.92
N LEU A 463 12.40 -2.36 -16.13
CA LEU A 463 11.66 -2.29 -14.87
C LEU A 463 10.14 -2.23 -15.06
N PHE A 464 9.65 -1.66 -16.17
CA PHE A 464 8.23 -1.67 -16.52
C PHE A 464 7.67 -3.10 -16.50
N ARG A 465 8.47 -4.08 -16.92
CA ARG A 465 8.10 -5.50 -16.92
C ARG A 465 7.98 -6.11 -15.50
N SER A 466 8.36 -5.40 -14.44
CA SER A 466 8.21 -5.88 -13.05
C SER A 466 6.94 -5.40 -12.35
N PHE A 467 6.13 -4.52 -12.94
CA PHE A 467 5.00 -3.87 -12.23
C PHE A 467 3.78 -4.78 -12.00
N CYS A 468 3.90 -6.10 -12.04
CA CYS A 468 2.77 -7.01 -11.77
C CYS A 468 2.33 -6.92 -10.30
N HIS A 469 3.17 -7.37 -9.38
CA HIS A 469 2.81 -7.44 -7.96
C HIS A 469 3.54 -6.36 -7.18
N PHE A 470 2.81 -5.43 -6.57
CA PHE A 470 3.37 -4.42 -5.70
C PHE A 470 2.77 -4.45 -4.30
N ARG A 471 3.52 -3.93 -3.33
CA ARG A 471 3.16 -4.01 -1.92
C ARG A 471 3.80 -2.93 -1.07
N ILE A 472 3.11 -2.59 0.01
CA ILE A 472 3.55 -1.58 0.97
C ILE A 472 3.61 -2.17 2.38
N VAL A 473 4.50 -1.62 3.19
CA VAL A 473 4.40 -1.73 4.65
C VAL A 473 3.17 -0.89 5.04
N PRO A 474 2.16 -1.43 5.77
CA PRO A 474 0.87 -0.74 5.99
C PRO A 474 0.96 0.33 7.09
N ARG A 475 1.98 1.19 7.00
CA ARG A 475 2.28 2.33 7.87
C ARG A 475 3.37 3.20 7.23
N PHE A 476 3.41 4.47 7.62
CA PHE A 476 4.35 5.46 7.08
C PHE A 476 5.35 5.95 8.15
N ASP A 477 5.16 5.58 9.42
CA ASP A 477 5.97 5.98 10.59
C ASP A 477 7.24 5.13 10.82
N VAL A 478 7.93 4.74 9.73
CA VAL A 478 9.04 3.77 9.79
C VAL A 478 10.30 4.27 10.50
N PHE A 479 10.43 5.58 10.73
CA PHE A 479 11.56 6.19 11.41
C PHE A 479 11.29 6.48 12.88
N SER A 480 10.07 6.85 13.27
CA SER A 480 9.69 6.95 14.70
C SER A 480 9.46 5.59 15.34
N ARG A 481 8.97 4.63 14.56
CA ARG A 481 8.78 3.25 14.98
C ARG A 481 9.60 2.36 14.05
N PRO A 482 10.73 1.76 14.49
CA PRO A 482 11.65 1.04 13.60
C PRO A 482 11.18 -0.38 13.23
N ARG A 483 10.11 -0.90 13.84
CA ARG A 483 9.56 -2.22 13.57
C ARG A 483 8.04 -2.26 13.79
N PRO A 484 7.31 -3.18 13.15
CA PRO A 484 7.81 -4.25 12.30
C PRO A 484 8.27 -3.74 10.92
N LEU A 485 9.34 -4.35 10.42
CA LEU A 485 9.89 -4.16 9.08
C LEU A 485 10.27 -5.53 8.47
N PRO A 486 10.34 -5.63 7.14
CA PRO A 486 10.85 -6.83 6.49
C PRO A 486 12.30 -7.12 6.87
N VAL A 487 12.62 -8.40 7.15
CA VAL A 487 13.93 -8.82 7.71
C VAL A 487 15.08 -8.71 6.71
N SER A 488 14.87 -9.19 5.47
CA SER A 488 15.91 -9.40 4.45
C SER A 488 15.54 -8.73 3.12
N GLN A 489 14.91 -7.56 3.20
CA GLN A 489 14.31 -6.83 2.08
C GLN A 489 15.24 -6.75 0.87
N GLY A 490 14.81 -7.26 -0.29
CA GLY A 490 15.57 -7.21 -1.55
C GLY A 490 16.77 -8.16 -1.67
N THR A 491 17.29 -8.71 -0.57
CA THR A 491 18.42 -9.67 -0.59
C THR A 491 17.96 -11.10 -0.87
N GLU A 492 16.79 -11.45 -0.34
CA GLU A 492 16.10 -12.72 -0.56
C GLU A 492 14.68 -12.44 -1.06
N VAL A 493 13.98 -13.45 -1.55
CA VAL A 493 12.58 -13.27 -1.97
C VAL A 493 11.75 -12.63 -0.86
N TRP A 494 10.93 -11.65 -1.22
CA TRP A 494 10.03 -11.02 -0.25
C TRP A 494 9.16 -12.07 0.43
N SER A 495 9.37 -12.18 1.73
CA SER A 495 8.77 -13.23 2.53
C SER A 495 7.97 -12.68 3.70
N TRP A 496 8.14 -11.40 4.07
CA TRP A 496 7.46 -10.83 5.23
C TRP A 496 5.94 -10.81 5.05
N ASN A 497 5.21 -11.53 5.91
CA ASN A 497 3.75 -11.65 5.78
C ASN A 497 2.99 -10.38 6.21
N GLY A 498 3.71 -9.37 6.73
CA GLY A 498 3.15 -8.11 7.18
C GLY A 498 2.87 -7.09 6.07
N TYR A 499 3.08 -7.43 4.80
CA TYR A 499 2.70 -6.54 3.71
C TYR A 499 1.18 -6.36 3.56
N LEU A 500 0.80 -5.24 2.93
CA LEU A 500 -0.44 -5.13 2.15
C LEU A 500 -0.06 -5.24 0.67
N ASN A 501 -0.63 -6.21 -0.04
CA ASN A 501 -0.32 -6.51 -1.44
C ASN A 501 -1.46 -6.09 -2.37
N TRP A 502 -1.13 -5.52 -3.51
CA TRP A 502 -2.13 -5.33 -4.56
C TRP A 502 -2.43 -6.67 -5.22
N ALA A 503 -3.69 -6.89 -5.57
CA ALA A 503 -4.11 -8.03 -6.37
C ALA A 503 -5.38 -7.68 -7.16
N ASP A 504 -5.50 -8.22 -8.36
CA ASP A 504 -6.68 -8.11 -9.23
C ASP A 504 -6.81 -9.35 -10.12
N ASP A 505 -7.73 -9.34 -11.08
CA ASP A 505 -8.02 -10.50 -11.92
C ASP A 505 -6.85 -10.89 -12.84
N GLN A 506 -6.04 -9.91 -13.27
CA GLN A 506 -4.90 -10.14 -14.13
C GLN A 506 -3.64 -10.47 -13.33
N VAL A 507 -3.53 -9.95 -12.11
CA VAL A 507 -2.45 -10.24 -11.18
C VAL A 507 -3.06 -10.74 -9.87
N PRO A 508 -3.43 -12.04 -9.81
CA PRO A 508 -4.18 -12.59 -8.69
C PRO A 508 -3.39 -12.60 -7.38
N PRO A 509 -4.08 -12.76 -6.23
CA PRO A 509 -3.44 -12.86 -4.92
C PRO A 509 -2.35 -13.92 -4.88
N LEU A 510 -1.22 -13.57 -4.29
CA LEU A 510 -0.12 -14.50 -4.10
C LEU A 510 -0.41 -15.42 -2.91
N PRO A 511 -0.43 -16.76 -3.08
CA PRO A 511 -0.91 -17.67 -2.04
C PRO A 511 -0.12 -17.63 -0.73
N HIS A 512 1.13 -17.16 -0.79
CA HIS A 512 2.01 -17.07 0.36
C HIS A 512 1.77 -15.79 1.19
N PHE A 513 1.02 -14.79 0.73
CA PHE A 513 0.72 -13.58 1.51
C PHE A 513 -0.71 -13.61 2.09
N THR A 514 -0.88 -13.05 3.28
CA THR A 514 -2.18 -13.04 3.96
C THR A 514 -3.08 -11.86 3.58
N ARG A 515 -2.50 -10.68 3.32
CA ARG A 515 -3.27 -9.44 3.11
C ARG A 515 -3.13 -8.94 1.68
N HIS A 516 -4.29 -8.80 1.04
CA HIS A 516 -4.42 -8.25 -0.30
C HIS A 516 -5.54 -7.21 -0.34
N ALA A 517 -5.43 -6.24 -1.24
CA ALA A 517 -6.51 -5.32 -1.57
C ALA A 517 -6.43 -4.90 -3.04
N ASN A 518 -7.58 -4.67 -3.65
CA ASN A 518 -7.74 -4.07 -4.98
C ASN A 518 -8.36 -2.67 -4.90
N ARG A 519 -8.48 -2.13 -3.67
CA ARG A 519 -9.10 -0.83 -3.41
C ARG A 519 -8.03 0.24 -3.50
N ARG A 520 -8.15 1.12 -4.49
CA ARG A 520 -7.20 2.24 -4.70
C ARG A 520 -6.95 3.03 -3.42
N ALA A 521 -7.98 3.33 -2.64
CA ALA A 521 -7.86 4.11 -1.40
C ALA A 521 -7.05 3.42 -0.28
N ASP A 522 -6.85 2.10 -0.33
CA ASP A 522 -5.97 1.38 0.61
C ASP A 522 -4.50 1.58 0.28
N PHE A 523 -4.16 1.91 -0.97
CA PHE A 523 -2.80 2.24 -1.36
C PHE A 523 -2.62 3.75 -1.52
N TYR A 524 -3.55 4.45 -2.14
CA TYR A 524 -3.40 5.84 -2.54
C TYR A 524 -4.49 6.69 -1.89
N PRO A 525 -4.45 6.88 -0.55
CA PRO A 525 -5.36 7.81 0.10
C PRO A 525 -5.10 9.24 -0.39
N THR A 526 -6.16 10.05 -0.45
CA THR A 526 -6.03 11.47 -0.77
C THR A 526 -5.47 12.17 0.46
N LEU A 527 -4.29 12.79 0.35
CA LEU A 527 -3.67 13.49 1.47
C LEU A 527 -3.70 15.01 1.29
N ASN A 528 -3.58 15.76 2.38
CA ASN A 528 -3.33 17.21 2.35
C ASN A 528 -4.34 18.01 1.51
N GLN A 529 -5.57 17.50 1.37
CA GLN A 529 -6.68 18.18 0.71
C GLN A 529 -7.78 18.45 1.72
N THR A 530 -8.33 19.66 1.69
CA THR A 530 -9.53 20.00 2.46
C THR A 530 -10.76 19.68 1.64
N ARG A 531 -11.62 18.83 2.20
CA ARG A 531 -12.99 18.62 1.69
C ARG A 531 -13.93 19.41 2.58
N TYR A 532 -14.93 20.02 1.95
CA TYR A 532 -16.00 20.68 2.66
C TYR A 532 -17.37 20.04 2.36
N VAL A 533 -18.32 20.27 3.25
CA VAL A 533 -19.75 20.11 3.01
C VAL A 533 -20.44 21.41 3.40
N ALA A 534 -21.19 22.00 2.47
CA ALA A 534 -21.95 23.22 2.71
C ALA A 534 -23.44 22.89 2.84
N GLU A 535 -24.07 23.36 3.92
CA GLU A 535 -25.50 23.24 4.19
C GLU A 535 -26.08 24.65 4.34
N ALA A 536 -27.19 24.92 3.67
CA ALA A 536 -27.93 26.15 3.88
C ALA A 536 -28.61 26.12 5.26
N ILE A 537 -28.39 27.17 6.05
CA ILE A 537 -29.11 27.40 7.30
C ILE A 537 -30.37 28.24 7.02
N ASP A 538 -30.21 29.28 6.20
CA ASP A 538 -31.27 30.15 5.71
C ASP A 538 -30.87 30.75 4.33
N GLU A 539 -31.56 31.80 3.86
CA GLU A 539 -31.29 32.45 2.57
C GLU A 539 -29.90 33.11 2.48
N LEU A 540 -29.30 33.52 3.60
CA LEU A 540 -28.06 34.32 3.65
C LEU A 540 -26.98 33.69 4.53
N GLN A 541 -27.11 32.43 4.92
CA GLN A 541 -26.12 31.77 5.77
C GLN A 541 -25.87 30.31 5.36
N LEU A 542 -24.59 29.96 5.23
CA LEU A 542 -24.14 28.60 4.97
C LEU A 542 -23.36 28.05 6.17
N ARG A 543 -23.68 26.83 6.59
CA ARG A 543 -22.83 26.04 7.49
C ARG A 543 -21.86 25.22 6.66
N ILE A 544 -20.58 25.37 6.95
CA ILE A 544 -19.49 24.66 6.29
C ILE A 544 -18.85 23.69 7.28
N TYR A 545 -18.79 22.42 6.91
CA TYR A 545 -18.05 21.39 7.64
C TYR A 545 -16.79 21.03 6.87
N LEU A 546 -15.65 20.99 7.54
CA LEU A 546 -14.35 20.70 6.97
C LEU A 546 -13.83 19.36 7.46
N GLU A 547 -13.27 18.58 6.54
CA GLU A 547 -12.44 17.43 6.87
C GLU A 547 -11.18 17.40 6.02
N THR A 548 -10.20 16.65 6.51
CA THR A 548 -8.96 16.38 5.78
C THR A 548 -8.44 15.00 6.16
N GLU A 549 -7.49 14.51 5.37
CA GLU A 549 -6.52 13.49 5.74
C GLU A 549 -5.13 14.13 5.59
N THR A 550 -4.68 14.82 6.63
CA THR A 550 -3.40 15.55 6.64
C THR A 550 -2.51 14.95 7.71
N PRO A 551 -1.42 14.26 7.35
CA PRO A 551 -0.43 13.82 8.33
C PRO A 551 0.10 15.02 9.12
N GLY A 552 0.17 14.88 10.44
CA GLY A 552 0.57 15.98 11.32
C GLY A 552 -0.38 17.18 11.30
N PHE A 553 -1.67 16.99 10.97
CA PHE A 553 -2.70 18.05 10.97
C PHE A 553 -2.65 18.90 12.25
N THR A 554 -2.69 20.22 12.09
CA THR A 554 -2.69 21.18 13.20
C THR A 554 -4.00 21.95 13.27
N THR A 555 -4.41 22.58 12.17
CA THR A 555 -5.61 23.43 12.11
C THR A 555 -6.11 23.59 10.69
N PHE A 556 -7.34 24.10 10.54
CA PHE A 556 -7.83 24.64 9.28
C PHE A 556 -7.57 26.14 9.22
N GLN A 557 -7.48 26.66 8.00
CA GLN A 557 -7.51 28.09 7.76
C GLN A 557 -8.54 28.44 6.70
N GLU A 558 -9.14 29.61 6.84
CA GLU A 558 -10.06 30.19 5.88
C GLU A 558 -9.59 31.56 5.40
N ARG A 559 -10.05 31.92 4.21
CA ARG A 559 -9.92 33.24 3.62
C ARG A 559 -11.25 33.61 3.00
N ILE A 560 -11.86 34.67 3.51
CA ILE A 560 -13.13 35.22 3.03
C ILE A 560 -12.83 36.47 2.20
N ASP A 561 -13.40 36.53 0.99
CA ASP A 561 -13.34 37.69 0.07
C ASP A 561 -11.93 38.26 -0.15
N GLY A 562 -10.94 37.37 -0.27
CA GLY A 562 -9.55 37.74 -0.55
C GLY A 562 -8.80 38.38 0.62
N GLN A 563 -9.32 38.30 1.84
CA GLN A 563 -8.66 38.78 3.05
C GLN A 563 -7.42 37.93 3.41
N SER A 564 -6.84 38.16 4.59
CA SER A 564 -5.74 37.31 5.08
C SER A 564 -6.27 35.95 5.54
N TRP A 565 -5.45 34.91 5.39
CA TRP A 565 -5.74 33.60 5.96
C TRP A 565 -5.82 33.68 7.50
N GLN A 566 -6.86 33.09 8.08
CA GLN A 566 -7.06 33.01 9.53
C GLN A 566 -7.36 31.56 9.93
N GLU A 567 -6.95 31.17 11.13
CA GLU A 567 -7.31 29.86 11.67
C GLU A 567 -8.81 29.76 11.91
N CYS A 568 -9.39 28.61 11.59
CA CYS A 568 -10.81 28.36 11.74
C CYS A 568 -11.07 26.96 12.31
N PRO A 569 -12.19 26.77 13.04
CA PRO A 569 -12.64 25.44 13.45
C PRO A 569 -13.06 24.59 12.23
N ALA A 570 -13.27 23.29 12.46
CA ALA A 570 -13.78 22.37 11.44
C ALA A 570 -15.26 22.62 11.05
N GLN A 571 -15.97 23.49 11.77
CA GLN A 571 -17.32 23.92 11.44
C GLN A 571 -17.38 25.45 11.47
N ILE A 572 -17.75 26.05 10.34
CA ILE A 572 -17.87 27.51 10.19
C ILE A 572 -19.31 27.84 9.80
N ASP A 573 -19.87 28.86 10.42
CA ASP A 573 -21.12 29.46 9.97
C ASP A 573 -20.77 30.71 9.18
N TRP A 574 -20.90 30.65 7.86
CA TRP A 574 -20.50 31.69 6.92
C TRP A 574 -21.70 32.57 6.52
N PRO A 575 -21.81 33.79 7.07
CA PRO A 575 -22.82 34.75 6.64
C PRO A 575 -22.47 35.32 5.27
N LEU A 576 -23.46 35.39 4.39
CA LEU A 576 -23.35 35.93 3.05
C LEU A 576 -23.81 37.38 3.02
N HIS A 577 -23.17 38.18 2.18
CA HIS A 577 -23.59 39.55 1.89
C HIS A 577 -24.08 39.68 0.45
N GLU A 578 -24.67 40.83 0.11
CA GLU A 578 -25.07 41.13 -1.25
C GLU A 578 -23.86 41.12 -2.19
N GLY A 579 -23.99 40.45 -3.35
CA GLY A 579 -22.94 40.37 -4.37
C GLY A 579 -22.17 39.04 -4.37
N LEU A 580 -20.91 39.09 -4.82
CA LEU A 580 -20.04 37.91 -4.89
C LEU A 580 -19.44 37.63 -3.52
N ASN A 581 -19.61 36.39 -3.05
CA ASN A 581 -19.05 35.89 -1.81
C ASN A 581 -18.02 34.79 -2.15
N VAL A 582 -16.82 34.85 -1.59
CA VAL A 582 -15.75 33.87 -1.84
C VAL A 582 -15.22 33.33 -0.52
N LEU A 583 -15.24 32.01 -0.37
CA LEU A 583 -14.61 31.31 0.75
C LEU A 583 -13.57 30.33 0.22
N GLU A 584 -12.35 30.47 0.71
CA GLU A 584 -11.24 29.54 0.43
C GLU A 584 -10.79 28.90 1.75
N MET A 585 -10.48 27.61 1.73
CA MET A 585 -10.17 26.83 2.93
C MET A 585 -8.96 25.92 2.67
N ARG A 586 -8.14 25.71 3.70
CA ARG A 586 -7.01 24.78 3.64
C ARG A 586 -6.74 24.14 5.00
N ALA A 587 -6.10 22.97 4.98
CA ALA A 587 -5.54 22.32 6.16
C ALA A 587 -4.05 22.65 6.27
N LEU A 588 -3.55 22.83 7.50
CA LEU A 588 -2.13 22.94 7.78
C LEU A 588 -1.63 21.69 8.51
N ASN A 589 -0.40 21.30 8.23
CA ASN A 589 0.31 20.28 9.00
C ASN A 589 1.29 20.95 10.00
N ASN A 590 2.03 20.13 10.73
CA ASN A 590 2.97 20.59 11.75
C ASN A 590 4.30 21.13 11.19
N MET A 591 4.44 21.20 9.87
CA MET A 591 5.57 21.79 9.14
C MET A 591 5.21 23.08 8.39
N GLY A 592 3.91 23.47 8.37
CA GLY A 592 3.42 24.67 7.72
C GLY A 592 2.65 24.35 6.45
#